data_AF-R1HT58-F1
#
_entry.id   AF-R1HT58-F1
#
_cell.length_a   1.000
_cell.length_b   1.000
_cell.length_c   1.000
_cell.angle_alpha   90.00
_cell.angle_beta   90.00
_cell.angle_gamma   90.00
#
_symmetry.space_group_name_H-M   'P 1'
#
loop_
_entity.id
_entity.type
_entity.pdbx_description
1 polymer ?
#
loop_
_entity_poly.entity_id
_entity_poly.type
_entity_poly.pdbx_seq_one_letter_code
_entity_poly.pdbx_strand_id
1 'polypeptide(L)'
;MTTSMSRRTLLVTGGTAAAVLATGALPGLAAAAPVRPGGADVVLAWNRELLAIVRTAGLQPATVHPTRSFALLHAAIHDAVVATAGAGRPALFRVDVPGRAAPEAAAA
;
A
#
# COMPACT_ATOMS: atom_id res chain seq x y z
N MET A 1 10.21 6.60 36.63
CA MET A 1 11.08 5.41 36.63
C MET A 1 10.64 4.53 35.47
N THR A 2 11.38 4.59 34.37
CA THR A 2 11.07 3.96 33.08
C THR A 2 11.60 2.53 33.06
N THR A 3 10.74 1.54 32.81
CA THR A 3 11.20 0.18 32.55
C THR A 3 10.97 -0.16 31.08
N SER A 4 12.07 -0.02 30.33
CA SER A 4 12.27 -0.47 28.96
C SER A 4 11.95 -1.97 28.86
N MET A 5 10.97 -2.33 28.04
CA MET A 5 10.68 -3.73 27.72
C MET A 5 11.17 -4.05 26.31
N SER A 6 12.24 -4.82 26.31
CA SER A 6 13.05 -5.29 25.20
C SER A 6 12.23 -6.11 24.21
N ARG A 7 12.30 -5.75 22.92
CA ARG A 7 11.69 -6.43 21.76
C ARG A 7 12.24 -7.84 21.46
N ARG A 8 12.88 -8.49 22.44
CA ARG A 8 13.72 -9.68 22.23
C ARG A 8 13.12 -10.99 22.71
N THR A 9 11.88 -10.99 23.21
CA THR A 9 11.27 -12.18 23.81
C THR A 9 9.92 -12.51 23.19
N LEU A 10 9.90 -12.75 21.87
CA LEU A 10 8.70 -13.27 21.21
C LEU A 10 9.07 -14.14 19.99
N LEU A 11 9.98 -15.10 20.23
CA LEU A 11 10.41 -16.08 19.24
C LEU A 11 10.63 -17.45 19.90
N VAL A 12 9.60 -17.98 20.56
CA VAL A 12 9.54 -19.41 20.93
C VAL A 12 8.08 -19.82 21.00
N THR A 13 7.60 -20.54 19.98
CA THR A 13 6.69 -21.72 20.08
C THR A 13 6.15 -22.05 18.69
N GLY A 14 6.53 -23.22 18.17
CA GLY A 14 5.99 -23.75 16.92
C GLY A 14 6.86 -24.85 16.30
N GLY A 15 7.42 -25.72 17.14
CA GLY A 15 8.15 -26.91 16.69
C GLY A 15 7.23 -28.12 16.55
N THR A 16 7.59 -28.97 15.60
CA THR A 16 7.19 -30.37 15.30
C THR A 16 5.92 -30.63 14.47
N ALA A 17 6.12 -31.08 13.22
CA ALA A 17 5.68 -32.41 12.77
C ALA A 17 6.34 -32.84 11.44
N ALA A 18 7.17 -33.89 11.55
CA ALA A 18 7.44 -34.99 10.62
C ALA A 18 7.77 -34.73 9.13
N ALA A 19 9.05 -34.94 8.79
CA ALA A 19 9.49 -35.32 7.46
C ALA A 19 9.14 -36.79 7.18
N VAL A 20 8.30 -37.05 6.17
CA VAL A 20 8.15 -38.38 5.56
C VAL A 20 8.86 -38.34 4.20
N LEU A 21 9.96 -39.08 4.09
CA LEU A 21 10.65 -39.36 2.84
C LEU A 21 9.84 -40.38 2.04
N ALA A 22 9.17 -39.92 0.98
CA ALA A 22 8.63 -40.79 -0.06
C ALA A 22 9.48 -40.62 -1.32
N THR A 23 10.38 -41.57 -1.56
CA THR A 23 11.15 -41.72 -2.80
C THR A 23 10.22 -42.16 -3.92
N GLY A 24 9.57 -41.21 -4.57
CA GLY A 24 8.86 -41.40 -5.82
C GLY A 24 9.21 -40.24 -6.74
N ALA A 25 9.93 -40.51 -7.82
CA ALA A 25 10.24 -39.51 -8.84
C ALA A 25 8.94 -39.13 -9.59
N LEU A 26 8.17 -38.22 -8.99
CA LEU A 26 7.12 -37.49 -9.68
C LEU A 26 7.81 -36.38 -10.48
N PRO A 27 7.44 -36.14 -11.76
CA PRO A 27 7.94 -34.98 -12.47
C PRO A 27 7.56 -33.74 -11.66
N GLY A 28 8.57 -32.96 -11.26
CA GLY A 28 8.37 -31.78 -10.44
C GLY A 28 7.36 -30.87 -11.13
N LEU A 29 6.15 -30.80 -10.60
CA LEU A 29 5.22 -29.73 -10.91
C LEU A 29 5.93 -28.46 -10.48
N ALA A 30 6.51 -27.74 -11.45
CA ALA A 30 7.00 -26.41 -11.23
C ALA A 30 5.83 -25.63 -10.64
N ALA A 31 5.90 -25.33 -9.34
CA ALA A 31 4.90 -24.52 -8.68
C ALA A 31 4.82 -23.23 -9.48
N ALA A 32 3.68 -23.01 -10.14
CA ALA A 32 3.47 -21.80 -10.92
C ALA A 32 3.73 -20.62 -9.97
N ALA A 33 4.73 -19.81 -10.30
CA ALA A 33 5.02 -18.63 -9.52
C ALA A 33 3.72 -17.79 -9.47
N PRO A 34 3.30 -17.30 -8.30
CA PRO A 34 2.08 -16.51 -8.21
C PRO A 34 2.22 -15.34 -9.18
N VAL A 35 1.23 -15.20 -10.08
CA VAL A 35 1.14 -14.04 -10.98
C VAL A 35 1.06 -12.82 -10.08
N ARG A 36 2.16 -12.05 -10.01
CA ARG A 36 2.11 -10.75 -9.34
C ARG A 36 1.37 -9.81 -10.29
N PRO A 37 0.30 -9.13 -9.83
CA PRO A 37 -0.40 -8.17 -10.65
C PRO A 37 0.60 -7.16 -11.21
N GLY A 38 0.51 -6.89 -12.51
CA GLY A 38 1.36 -5.90 -13.15
C GLY A 38 1.06 -4.50 -12.60
N GLY A 39 1.94 -3.54 -12.85
CA GLY A 39 1.74 -2.15 -12.39
C GLY A 39 0.36 -1.59 -12.79
N ALA A 40 -0.08 -1.86 -14.03
CA ALA A 40 -1.40 -1.44 -14.52
C ALA A 40 -2.57 -2.08 -13.74
N ASP A 41 -2.46 -3.36 -13.36
CA ASP A 41 -3.49 -4.05 -12.60
C ASP A 41 -3.68 -3.42 -11.20
N VAL A 42 -2.58 -3.02 -10.58
CA VAL A 42 -2.58 -2.33 -9.28
C VAL A 42 -3.24 -0.96 -9.40
N VAL A 43 -2.94 -0.18 -10.46
CA VAL A 43 -3.59 1.11 -10.70
C VAL A 43 -5.10 0.94 -10.91
N LEU A 44 -5.50 -0.06 -11.70
CA LEU A 44 -6.91 -0.35 -11.93
C LEU A 44 -7.63 -0.85 -10.67
N ALA A 45 -6.94 -1.59 -9.80
CA ALA A 45 -7.49 -2.00 -8.50
C ALA A 45 -7.79 -0.78 -7.62
N TRP A 46 -6.85 0.15 -7.47
CA TRP A 46 -7.07 1.37 -6.71
C TRP A 46 -8.15 2.28 -7.31
N ASN A 47 -8.23 2.39 -8.64
CA ASN A 47 -9.29 3.13 -9.30
C ASN A 47 -10.68 2.52 -9.03
N ARG A 48 -10.78 1.19 -9.05
CA ARG A 48 -12.03 0.47 -8.72
C ARG A 48 -12.43 0.70 -7.27
N GLU A 49 -11.47 0.70 -6.35
CA GLU A 49 -11.72 0.98 -4.94
C GLU A 49 -12.28 2.39 -4.74
N LEU A 50 -11.64 3.41 -5.33
CA LEU A 50 -12.16 4.77 -5.24
C LEU A 50 -13.53 4.92 -5.91
N LEU A 51 -13.76 4.24 -7.04
CA LEU A 51 -15.08 4.19 -7.66
C LEU A 51 -16.14 3.60 -6.73
N ALA A 52 -15.81 2.56 -5.97
CA ALA A 52 -16.73 1.97 -5.00
C ALA A 52 -17.07 2.97 -3.88
N ILE A 53 -16.08 3.71 -3.37
CA ILE A 53 -16.27 4.74 -2.34
C ILE A 53 -17.18 5.86 -2.87
N VAL A 54 -16.84 6.49 -4.00
CA VAL A 54 -17.58 7.66 -4.49
C VAL A 54 -18.99 7.32 -4.99
N ARG A 55 -19.26 6.05 -5.32
CA ARG A 55 -20.59 5.56 -5.74
C ARG A 55 -21.46 5.09 -4.57
N THR A 56 -20.88 4.90 -3.39
CA THR A 56 -21.62 4.49 -2.19
C THR A 56 -21.97 5.72 -1.37
N ALA A 57 -23.28 6.01 -1.28
CA ALA A 57 -23.78 7.15 -0.52
C ALA A 57 -23.30 7.08 0.94
N GLY A 58 -22.79 8.19 1.45
CA GLY A 58 -22.31 8.32 2.84
C GLY A 58 -20.87 7.88 3.08
N LEU A 59 -20.18 7.24 2.12
CA LEU A 59 -18.75 6.94 2.28
C LEU A 59 -17.85 8.13 1.92
N GLN A 60 -18.30 8.98 1.00
CA GLN A 60 -17.66 10.26 0.74
C GLN A 60 -18.51 11.41 1.30
N PRO A 61 -17.91 12.38 2.01
CA PRO A 61 -18.62 13.59 2.42
C PRO A 61 -19.15 14.37 1.21
N ALA A 62 -20.38 14.87 1.28
CA ALA A 62 -21.01 15.61 0.19
C ALA A 62 -20.28 16.92 -0.17
N THR A 63 -19.44 17.42 0.73
CA THR A 63 -18.61 18.62 0.52
C THR A 63 -17.34 18.35 -0.30
N VAL A 64 -16.97 17.08 -0.50
CA VAL A 64 -15.77 16.70 -1.26
C VAL A 64 -16.17 16.31 -2.67
N HIS A 65 -15.68 17.05 -3.66
CA HIS A 65 -15.88 16.68 -5.06
C HIS A 65 -15.13 15.38 -5.41
N PRO A 66 -15.80 14.37 -6.02
CA PRO A 66 -15.17 13.12 -6.43
C PRO A 66 -13.91 13.32 -7.29
N THR A 67 -13.93 14.28 -8.22
CA THR A 67 -12.80 14.61 -9.08
C THR A 67 -11.53 14.96 -8.29
N ARG A 68 -11.65 15.64 -7.15
CA ARG A 68 -10.51 15.94 -6.27
C ARG A 68 -9.88 14.66 -5.74
N SER A 69 -10.69 13.69 -5.31
CA SER A 69 -10.18 12.42 -4.78
C SER A 69 -9.49 11.60 -5.87
N PHE A 70 -10.05 11.58 -7.09
CA PHE A 70 -9.40 10.91 -8.23
C PHE A 70 -8.07 11.55 -8.59
N ALA A 71 -8.00 12.88 -8.61
CA ALA A 71 -6.77 13.61 -8.91
C ALA A 71 -5.68 13.31 -7.87
N LEU A 72 -6.02 13.34 -6.57
CA LEU A 72 -5.06 13.04 -5.50
C LEU A 72 -4.56 11.60 -5.56
N LEU A 73 -5.45 10.63 -5.78
CA LEU A 73 -5.06 9.21 -5.91
C LEU A 73 -4.10 9.01 -7.09
N HIS A 74 -4.43 9.57 -8.25
CA HIS A 74 -3.59 9.41 -9.45
C HIS A 74 -2.28 10.17 -9.37
N ALA A 75 -2.25 11.35 -8.71
CA ALA A 75 -1.01 12.06 -8.43
C ALA A 75 -0.08 11.23 -7.54
N ALA A 76 -0.60 10.66 -6.44
CA ALA A 76 0.18 9.82 -5.55
C ALA A 76 0.71 8.54 -6.23
N ILE A 77 -0.11 7.89 -7.06
CA ILE A 77 0.31 6.74 -7.87
C ILE A 77 1.41 7.14 -8.84
N HIS A 78 1.24 8.25 -9.56
CA HIS A 78 2.25 8.77 -10.48
C HIS A 78 3.57 9.03 -9.75
N ASP A 79 3.54 9.65 -8.58
CA ASP A 79 4.74 9.94 -7.79
C ASP A 79 5.44 8.68 -7.27
N ALA A 80 4.69 7.65 -6.88
CA ALA A 80 5.26 6.36 -6.53
C ALA A 80 5.96 5.69 -7.73
N VAL A 81 5.38 5.79 -8.93
CA VAL A 81 6.00 5.28 -10.17
C VAL A 81 7.26 6.07 -10.51
N VAL A 82 7.22 7.40 -10.45
CA VAL A 82 8.40 8.25 -10.72
C VAL A 82 9.51 7.97 -9.72
N ALA A 83 9.18 7.83 -8.42
CA ALA A 83 10.16 7.55 -7.37
C ALA A 83 10.83 6.16 -7.53
N THR A 84 10.10 5.16 -8.02
CA THR A 84 10.63 3.80 -8.22
C THR A 84 11.37 3.65 -9.55
N ALA A 85 10.88 4.28 -10.62
CA ALA A 85 11.51 4.24 -11.94
C ALA A 85 12.75 5.16 -12.03
N GLY A 86 12.88 6.16 -11.15
CA GLY A 86 13.97 7.14 -11.18
C GLY A 86 13.91 8.08 -12.41
N ALA A 87 12.77 8.12 -13.09
CA ALA A 87 12.56 8.87 -14.32
C ALA A 87 11.21 9.60 -14.28
N GLY A 88 11.19 10.84 -14.77
CA GLY A 88 10.00 11.71 -14.77
C GLY A 88 10.11 12.87 -13.77
N ARG A 89 9.11 13.76 -13.82
CA ARG A 89 8.98 14.89 -12.89
C ARG A 89 7.84 14.59 -11.92
N PRO A 90 8.07 14.56 -10.60
CA PRO A 90 7.00 14.37 -9.63
C PRO A 90 5.88 15.41 -9.81
N ALA A 91 4.63 14.98 -9.62
CA ALA A 91 3.46 15.82 -9.52
C ALA A 91 3.43 16.61 -8.21
N LEU A 92 4.12 16.11 -7.17
CA LEU A 92 4.31 16.85 -5.92
C LEU A 92 5.01 18.18 -6.17
N PHE A 93 4.38 19.28 -5.75
CA PHE A 93 5.07 20.53 -5.47
C PHE A 93 5.32 20.61 -3.96
N ARG A 94 6.56 20.94 -3.58
CA ARG A 94 6.88 21.19 -2.17
C ARG A 94 6.32 22.57 -1.81
N VAL A 95 5.46 22.60 -0.80
CA VAL A 95 5.08 23.86 -0.15
C VAL A 95 5.98 24.03 1.04
N ASP A 96 6.83 25.06 1.02
CA ASP A 96 7.57 25.46 2.21
C ASP A 96 6.59 26.15 3.16
N VAL A 97 6.20 25.40 4.18
CA VAL A 97 5.28 25.88 5.21
C VAL A 97 6.11 26.53 6.31
N PRO A 98 5.92 27.83 6.64
CA PRO A 98 6.61 28.46 7.76
C PRO A 98 6.34 27.68 9.05
N GLY A 99 7.33 27.55 9.94
CA GLY A 99 7.28 26.70 11.15
C GLY A 99 6.19 27.00 12.19
N ARG A 100 5.23 27.88 11.89
CA ARG A 100 4.05 28.21 12.70
C ARG A 100 2.72 27.91 11.99
N ALA A 101 2.70 27.11 10.92
CA ALA A 101 1.43 26.72 10.34
C ALA A 101 0.58 25.93 11.34
N ALA A 102 -0.68 26.31 11.41
CA ALA A 102 -1.60 25.78 12.40
C ALA A 102 -1.86 24.29 12.14
N PRO A 103 -1.82 23.42 13.17
CA PRO A 103 -2.04 21.98 13.01
C PRO A 103 -3.39 21.66 12.36
N GLU A 104 -4.42 22.49 12.61
CA GLU A 104 -5.73 22.34 11.97
C GLU A 104 -5.68 22.44 10.43
N ALA A 105 -4.72 23.18 9.87
CA ALA A 105 -4.57 23.31 8.42
C ALA A 105 -4.05 22.02 7.76
N ALA A 106 -3.44 21.10 8.52
CA ALA A 106 -2.97 19.81 8.03
C ALA A 106 -4.05 18.71 8.08
N ALA A 107 -5.21 18.98 8.69
CA ALA A 107 -6.29 18.01 8.87
C ALA A 107 -7.41 18.12 7.81
N ALA A 108 -7.31 19.06 6.87
CA ALA A 108 -8.28 19.33 5.81
C ALA A 108 -7.84 18.76 4.45
#